data_AF-A0A9Q1MJC8-F1
#
_entry.id   AF-A0A9Q1MJC8-F1
#
_cell.length_a   1.000
_cell.length_b   1.000
_cell.length_c   1.000
_cell.angle_alpha   90.00
_cell.angle_beta   90.00
_cell.angle_gamma   90.00
#
_symmetry.space_group_name_H-M   'P 1'
#
loop_
_entity.id
_entity.type
_entity.pdbx_description
1 polymer ?
#
loop_
_entity_poly.entity_id
_entity_poly.type
_entity_poly.pdbx_seq_one_letter_code
_entity_poly.pdbx_strand_id
1 'polypeptide(L)'
;MARTSNSRKSFIDSSIKLARQLGFHGLDLGWQYPESATDMTNLEVPLGFLLAALFALSKREISGELLMVGLFRVLVIQFITDTLLNEWRTAINKEVRNSNNAALLFTATVSCSPYQNDFSYPIQSVAKNLDWINLMAYEFYGPNWSPSQTNSHAQLFDPVHQGISGSDGINQWIQAGVPARKLVLGIPFYGFAWRLVNSNIHGLRAPALGKSNVSSDNDGSMTYDKISDFIVQNRATTVYNATIVGDYCYSGSSWISYDDTQSVKNKVNYVKSGGLQGYFAWHIAADQNWVLSHAASQEADQGTQGGGMHKRKPLNRLIIILIPVGAILILILLVFTIWLIRRRKVLKFQVELGRKPRNKMGSKSKSRKGGDNNNLQVFSFNEMKEATNNFSFDNKLGQGGYGPVYKGKLRNGQEIAVKRLSETSTQGLEEFENEVILTAKLQHINLVKVVGFCIEREEKMLIYEYMPNKSLDYYIYDQGRRLLLNWEKRVQVIEGIIQGLLYLQEYSRLTIIHRDLKASNIILDTHMKPKISDFGMARIFKKDEVEANTSRVAGTVGYIPPEYAEQGIYSTKSDVFSFGVLLLQIISGKKNTCLHGPDENLNLLEYAFETCKDGTCFE
;
A
#
# COMPACT_ATOMS: atom_id res chain seq x y z
N MET A 1 14.83 -8.79 9.48
CA MET A 1 13.94 -9.98 9.54
C MET A 1 12.77 -9.86 8.57
N ALA A 2 12.02 -8.75 8.56
CA ALA A 2 10.83 -8.59 7.73
C ALA A 2 11.10 -8.31 6.21
N ARG A 3 12.38 -8.28 5.84
CA ARG A 3 12.93 -7.63 4.63
C ARG A 3 12.65 -8.39 3.33
N THR A 4 12.99 -9.68 3.27
CA THR A 4 12.83 -10.53 2.08
C THR A 4 11.85 -11.66 2.31
N SER A 5 11.27 -12.21 1.25
CA SER A 5 10.38 -13.38 1.37
C SER A 5 11.05 -14.55 2.10
N ASN A 6 12.32 -14.83 1.77
CA ASN A 6 13.08 -15.91 2.41
C ASN A 6 13.36 -15.66 3.90
N SER A 7 13.71 -14.42 4.29
CA SER A 7 13.97 -14.09 5.69
C SER A 7 12.70 -14.09 6.54
N ARG A 8 11.58 -13.58 6.00
CA ARG A 8 10.26 -13.67 6.63
C ARG A 8 9.84 -15.12 6.80
N LYS A 9 9.92 -15.92 5.75
CA LYS A 9 9.59 -17.35 5.79
C LYS A 9 10.40 -18.09 6.87
N SER A 10 11.72 -17.88 6.91
CA SER A 10 12.59 -18.51 7.92
C SER A 10 12.20 -18.12 9.35
N PHE A 11 11.92 -16.84 9.58
CA PHE A 11 11.45 -16.36 10.88
C PHE A 11 10.08 -16.90 11.26
N ILE A 12 9.12 -16.89 10.33
CA ILE A 12 7.77 -17.42 10.52
C ILE A 12 7.83 -18.92 10.85
N ASP A 13 8.55 -19.71 10.06
CA ASP A 13 8.62 -21.15 10.25
C ASP A 13 9.32 -21.50 11.58
N SER A 14 10.40 -20.77 11.92
CA SER A 14 11.12 -20.98 13.18
C SER A 14 10.31 -20.56 14.42
N SER A 15 9.58 -19.45 14.36
CA SER A 15 8.71 -18.99 15.45
C SER A 15 7.56 -19.96 15.73
N ILE A 16 6.89 -20.47 14.69
CA ILE A 16 5.83 -21.48 14.83
C ILE A 16 6.40 -22.76 15.44
N LYS A 17 7.55 -23.23 14.94
CA LYS A 17 8.22 -24.42 15.48
C LYS A 17 8.58 -24.25 16.96
N LEU A 18 9.16 -23.10 17.32
CA LEU A 18 9.55 -22.80 18.70
C LEU A 18 8.33 -22.73 19.63
N ALA A 19 7.26 -22.06 19.21
CA ALA A 19 6.02 -21.99 19.98
C ALA A 19 5.47 -23.38 20.29
N ARG A 20 5.42 -24.27 19.29
CA ARG A 20 4.96 -25.64 19.48
C ARG A 20 5.90 -26.45 20.38
N GLN A 21 7.20 -26.33 20.18
CA GLN A 21 8.20 -27.06 20.97
C GLN A 21 8.15 -26.71 22.46
N LEU A 22 7.88 -25.44 22.78
CA LEU A 22 7.79 -24.94 24.14
C LEU A 22 6.38 -24.96 24.73
N GLY A 23 5.38 -25.46 23.98
CA GLY A 23 4.00 -25.56 24.45
C GLY A 23 3.25 -24.22 24.53
N PHE A 24 3.70 -23.20 23.79
CA PHE A 24 2.98 -21.93 23.69
C PHE A 24 1.73 -22.05 22.81
N HIS A 25 0.66 -21.37 23.22
CA HIS A 25 -0.62 -21.32 22.50
C HIS A 25 -0.69 -20.19 21.47
N GLY A 26 0.31 -19.32 21.43
CA GLY A 26 0.32 -18.17 20.54
C GLY A 26 1.69 -17.52 20.42
N LEU A 27 1.75 -16.53 19.54
CA LEU A 27 2.90 -15.70 19.23
C LEU A 27 2.46 -14.23 19.35
N ASP A 28 3.19 -13.44 20.14
CA ASP A 28 3.01 -11.99 20.23
C ASP A 28 4.18 -11.26 19.59
N LEU A 29 3.91 -10.41 18.61
CA LEU A 29 4.91 -9.57 17.96
C LEU A 29 5.06 -8.24 18.71
N GLY A 30 6.10 -8.10 19.52
CA GLY A 30 6.47 -6.87 20.22
C GLY A 30 7.51 -6.02 19.49
N TRP A 31 7.17 -5.47 18.32
CA TRP A 31 8.07 -4.60 17.56
C TRP A 31 7.84 -3.13 17.94
N GLN A 32 8.73 -2.56 18.76
CA GLN A 32 8.54 -1.24 19.40
C GLN A 32 9.68 -0.25 19.06
N TYR A 33 9.51 0.63 18.08
CA TYR A 33 8.60 0.53 16.93
C TYR A 33 9.39 0.22 15.65
N PRO A 34 8.72 -0.09 14.52
CA PRO A 34 9.39 -0.09 13.22
C PRO A 34 9.97 1.32 12.94
N GLU A 35 11.27 1.51 13.18
CA GLU A 35 11.85 2.86 13.35
C GLU A 35 13.02 3.21 12.41
N SER A 36 13.52 2.30 11.55
CA SER A 36 14.82 2.56 10.90
C SER A 36 14.96 2.21 9.43
N ALA A 37 15.81 2.99 8.74
CA ALA A 37 16.36 2.72 7.40
C ALA A 37 16.99 1.33 7.26
N THR A 38 17.37 0.68 8.36
CA THR A 38 17.89 -0.70 8.38
C THR A 38 16.82 -1.76 8.13
N ASP A 39 15.54 -1.49 8.43
CA ASP A 39 14.41 -2.34 8.00
C ASP A 39 14.08 -2.14 6.52
N MET A 40 14.53 -1.03 5.93
CA MET A 40 14.24 -0.60 4.56
C MET A 40 15.11 -1.28 3.48
N THR A 41 16.12 -2.09 3.83
CA THR A 41 17.24 -2.27 2.90
C THR A 41 17.16 -3.38 1.85
N ASN A 42 16.16 -4.28 1.70
CA ASN A 42 16.10 -5.20 0.53
C ASN A 42 14.65 -5.64 0.34
N LEU A 43 13.84 -4.74 -0.18
CA LEU A 43 12.52 -5.11 -0.69
C LEU A 43 12.68 -5.77 -2.07
N GLU A 44 12.22 -7.02 -2.20
CA GLU A 44 11.81 -7.63 -3.47
C GLU A 44 10.47 -7.03 -3.96
N VAL A 45 10.23 -5.73 -3.71
CA VAL A 45 9.02 -5.04 -4.17
C VAL A 45 9.44 -3.83 -5.00
N PRO A 46 8.87 -3.67 -6.21
CA PRO A 46 9.19 -2.58 -7.11
C PRO A 46 9.18 -1.22 -6.41
N LEU A 47 10.33 -0.57 -6.36
CA LEU A 47 10.50 0.85 -6.02
C LEU A 47 9.47 1.73 -6.77
N GLY A 48 9.03 1.30 -7.95
CA GLY A 48 7.99 1.94 -8.76
C GLY A 48 6.57 1.94 -8.16
N PHE A 49 6.17 0.94 -7.36
CA PHE A 49 4.80 0.88 -6.78
C PHE A 49 4.68 1.88 -5.64
N LEU A 50 5.78 2.04 -4.90
CA LEU A 50 5.86 2.95 -3.77
C LEU A 50 5.94 4.41 -4.23
N LEU A 51 6.68 4.70 -5.30
CA LEU A 51 6.79 6.04 -5.87
C LEU A 51 5.52 6.49 -6.62
N ALA A 52 4.78 5.56 -7.24
CA ALA A 52 3.45 5.84 -7.80
C ALA A 52 2.40 6.15 -6.72
N ALA A 53 2.44 5.44 -5.59
CA ALA A 53 1.56 5.70 -4.44
C ALA A 53 1.88 7.05 -3.75
N LEU A 54 3.16 7.39 -3.63
CA LEU A 54 3.62 8.68 -3.06
C LEU A 54 3.11 9.89 -3.86
N PHE A 55 3.09 9.80 -5.20
CA PHE A 55 2.63 10.90 -6.04
C PHE A 55 1.10 11.00 -6.13
N ALA A 56 0.38 9.88 -6.02
CA ALA A 56 -1.08 9.91 -5.91
C ALA A 56 -1.55 10.62 -4.62
N LEU A 57 -0.73 10.59 -3.56
CA LEU A 57 -1.00 11.24 -2.28
C LEU A 57 -0.51 12.70 -2.19
N SER A 58 0.42 13.15 -3.05
CA SER A 58 0.92 14.55 -3.04
C SER A 58 -0.05 15.58 -3.64
N LYS A 59 -1.29 15.18 -3.97
CA LYS A 59 -2.41 16.08 -4.36
C LYS A 59 -2.89 17.05 -3.26
N ARG A 60 -2.13 17.24 -2.18
CA ARG A 60 -2.36 18.27 -1.17
C ARG A 60 -1.05 19.05 -1.03
N GLU A 61 -1.07 20.28 -1.49
CA GLU A 61 0.05 21.24 -1.53
C GLU A 61 0.92 21.18 -0.27
N ILE A 62 2.09 20.53 -0.33
CA ILE A 62 3.13 20.69 0.71
C ILE A 62 4.51 20.64 0.04
N SER A 63 5.29 21.69 0.28
CA SER A 63 6.68 21.88 -0.11
C SER A 63 7.63 20.93 0.64
N GLY A 64 8.63 20.40 -0.07
CA GLY A 64 9.91 19.98 0.53
C GLY A 64 10.33 18.53 0.27
N GLU A 65 11.54 18.35 -0.27
CA GLU A 65 12.22 17.06 -0.47
C GLU A 65 12.32 16.22 0.82
N LEU A 66 12.33 16.85 1.99
CA LEU A 66 12.35 16.19 3.30
C LEU A 66 11.04 15.43 3.61
N LEU A 67 9.90 15.91 3.10
CA LEU A 67 8.58 15.30 3.32
C LEU A 67 8.40 14.02 2.46
N MET A 68 9.01 13.99 1.27
CA MET A 68 9.01 12.83 0.39
C MET A 68 9.81 11.66 0.98
N VAL A 69 10.94 11.95 1.65
CA VAL A 69 11.71 10.94 2.38
C VAL A 69 10.93 10.42 3.60
N GLY A 70 10.23 11.29 4.33
CA GLY A 70 9.35 10.92 5.43
C GLY A 70 8.17 10.04 4.99
N LEU A 71 7.44 10.42 3.93
CA LEU A 71 6.34 9.62 3.38
C LEU A 71 6.82 8.29 2.78
N PHE A 72 8.01 8.26 2.16
CA PHE A 72 8.63 7.03 1.66
C PHE A 72 8.92 6.07 2.80
N ARG A 73 9.45 6.55 3.93
CA ARG A 73 9.65 5.77 5.16
C ARG A 73 8.33 5.18 5.67
N VAL A 74 7.27 5.99 5.78
CA VAL A 74 5.95 5.55 6.27
C VAL A 74 5.37 4.41 5.41
N LEU A 75 5.37 4.55 4.09
CA LEU A 75 4.76 3.57 3.18
C LEU A 75 5.55 2.26 3.06
N VAL A 76 6.89 2.32 3.09
CA VAL A 76 7.75 1.12 3.12
C VAL A 76 7.48 0.28 4.37
N ILE A 77 7.46 0.93 5.54
CA ILE A 77 7.28 0.25 6.82
C ILE A 77 5.87 -0.35 6.90
N GLN A 78 4.86 0.38 6.43
CA GLN A 78 3.48 -0.12 6.36
C GLN A 78 3.38 -1.36 5.46
N PHE A 79 4.04 -1.35 4.29
CA PHE A 79 4.01 -2.47 3.34
C PHE A 79 4.77 -3.71 3.85
N ILE A 80 5.95 -3.53 4.45
CA ILE A 80 6.74 -4.62 5.05
C ILE A 80 5.95 -5.30 6.17
N THR A 81 5.35 -4.49 7.03
CA THR A 81 4.54 -4.98 8.15
C THR A 81 3.29 -5.69 7.63
N ASP A 82 2.61 -5.14 6.61
CA ASP A 82 1.45 -5.78 5.98
C ASP A 82 1.80 -7.16 5.38
N THR A 83 2.91 -7.23 4.64
CA THR A 83 3.36 -8.47 4.00
C THR A 83 3.71 -9.54 5.04
N LEU A 84 4.46 -9.17 6.08
CA LEU A 84 4.81 -10.08 7.17
C LEU A 84 3.57 -10.64 7.86
N LEU A 85 2.61 -9.80 8.24
CA LEU A 85 1.39 -10.24 8.93
C LEU A 85 0.54 -11.20 8.07
N ASN A 86 0.41 -10.91 6.77
CA ASN A 86 -0.31 -11.79 5.84
C ASN A 86 0.38 -13.16 5.67
N GLU A 87 1.70 -13.17 5.45
CA GLU A 87 2.47 -14.40 5.30
C GLU A 87 2.43 -15.25 6.57
N TRP A 88 2.54 -14.61 7.75
CA TRP A 88 2.55 -15.31 9.03
C TRP A 88 1.20 -15.93 9.36
N ARG A 89 0.09 -15.19 9.17
CA ARG A 89 -1.26 -15.77 9.35
C ARG A 89 -1.51 -16.92 8.39
N THR A 90 -1.03 -16.82 7.14
CA THR A 90 -1.13 -17.89 6.16
C THR A 90 -0.36 -19.14 6.61
N ALA A 91 0.85 -18.97 7.13
CA ALA A 91 1.66 -20.08 7.65
C ALA A 91 1.03 -20.76 8.88
N ILE A 92 0.51 -19.98 9.84
CA ILE A 92 -0.22 -20.51 11.00
C ILE A 92 -1.42 -21.36 10.54
N ASN A 93 -2.22 -20.83 9.62
CA ASN A 93 -3.38 -21.56 9.08
C ASN A 93 -2.98 -22.81 8.29
N LYS A 94 -1.80 -22.81 7.66
CA LYS A 94 -1.26 -23.98 6.93
C LYS A 94 -0.77 -25.06 7.89
N GLU A 95 -0.12 -24.70 9.00
CA GLU A 95 0.34 -25.65 10.01
C GLU A 95 -0.83 -26.46 10.59
N VAL A 96 -1.96 -25.80 10.87
CA VAL A 96 -3.19 -26.45 11.37
C VAL A 96 -3.80 -27.45 10.38
N ARG A 97 -3.62 -27.26 9.06
CA ARG A 97 -4.12 -28.26 8.10
C ARG A 97 -3.30 -29.55 8.11
N ASN A 98 -2.07 -29.47 8.61
CA ASN A 98 -1.11 -30.56 8.63
C ASN A 98 -0.99 -31.20 10.02
N SER A 99 -1.61 -30.63 11.06
CA SER A 99 -1.60 -31.11 12.44
C SER A 99 -3.02 -31.10 13.03
N ASN A 100 -3.36 -32.02 13.93
CA ASN A 100 -4.65 -31.99 14.65
C ASN A 100 -4.70 -30.92 15.76
N ASN A 101 -3.82 -29.92 15.71
CA ASN A 101 -3.69 -28.91 16.76
C ASN A 101 -4.58 -27.70 16.49
N ALA A 102 -5.04 -27.03 17.55
CA ALA A 102 -5.68 -25.73 17.43
C ALA A 102 -4.70 -24.68 16.87
N ALA A 103 -5.21 -23.71 16.10
CA ALA A 103 -4.40 -22.62 15.55
C ALA A 103 -3.70 -21.84 16.66
N LEU A 104 -2.43 -21.48 16.44
CA LEU A 104 -1.74 -20.54 17.32
C LEU A 104 -2.45 -19.17 17.27
N LEU A 105 -2.67 -18.58 18.44
CA LEU A 105 -3.06 -17.18 18.54
C LEU A 105 -1.93 -16.31 18.00
N PHE A 106 -2.28 -15.23 17.32
CA PHE A 106 -1.31 -14.32 16.74
C PHE A 106 -1.71 -12.88 17.04
N THR A 107 -0.90 -12.23 17.86
CA THR A 107 -1.15 -10.90 18.42
C THR A 107 0.05 -10.00 18.17
N ALA A 108 -0.12 -8.70 18.38
CA ALA A 108 1.00 -7.76 18.36
C ALA A 108 0.84 -6.71 19.46
N THR A 109 1.96 -6.34 20.06
CA THR A 109 2.05 -5.21 20.98
C THR A 109 2.41 -3.96 20.20
N VAL A 110 1.53 -2.96 20.23
CA VAL A 110 1.56 -1.79 19.35
C VAL A 110 1.41 -0.50 20.15
N SER A 111 1.72 0.62 19.51
CA SER A 111 1.55 1.92 20.13
C SER A 111 0.09 2.23 20.48
N CYS A 112 -0.14 3.08 21.48
CA CYS A 112 -1.46 3.59 21.82
C CYS A 112 -2.18 4.20 20.61
N SER A 113 -1.46 4.93 19.75
CA SER A 113 -1.99 5.49 18.51
C SER A 113 -1.58 4.67 17.29
N PRO A 114 -2.47 4.51 16.28
CA PRO A 114 -2.08 3.96 14.98
C PRO A 114 -1.20 4.91 14.15
N TYR A 115 -1.00 6.13 14.62
CA TYR A 115 -0.22 7.19 13.96
C TYR A 115 0.95 7.61 14.87
N GLN A 116 2.16 7.39 14.39
CA GLN A 116 3.40 7.90 14.96
C GLN A 116 3.98 8.96 14.00
N ASN A 117 4.80 9.88 14.49
CA ASN A 117 5.27 11.05 13.72
C ASN A 117 5.81 10.68 12.31
N ASP A 118 6.46 9.53 12.18
CA ASP A 118 7.04 9.04 10.92
C ASP A 118 6.51 7.65 10.48
N PHE A 119 5.38 7.19 11.04
CA PHE A 119 4.87 5.84 10.75
C PHE A 119 3.35 5.71 10.97
N SER A 120 2.68 4.92 10.12
CA SER A 120 1.32 4.46 10.37
C SER A 120 1.22 2.95 10.21
N TYR A 121 0.54 2.31 11.15
CA TYR A 121 0.34 0.86 11.13
C TYR A 121 -0.46 0.41 9.89
N PRO A 122 -0.24 -0.81 9.36
CA PRO A 122 -1.03 -1.36 8.26
C PRO A 122 -2.41 -1.82 8.79
N ILE A 123 -3.33 -0.87 8.94
CA ILE A 123 -4.60 -1.06 9.66
C ILE A 123 -5.42 -2.25 9.14
N GLN A 124 -5.54 -2.37 7.82
CA GLN A 124 -6.29 -3.48 7.21
C GLN A 124 -5.63 -4.83 7.51
N SER A 125 -4.30 -4.90 7.48
CA SER A 125 -3.56 -6.11 7.79
C SER A 125 -3.69 -6.51 9.25
N VAL A 126 -3.54 -5.54 10.15
CA VAL A 126 -3.73 -5.72 11.60
C VAL A 126 -5.14 -6.26 11.86
N ALA A 127 -6.17 -5.60 11.33
CA ALA A 127 -7.56 -5.99 11.52
C ALA A 127 -7.88 -7.38 10.94
N LYS A 128 -7.25 -7.75 9.81
CA LYS A 128 -7.47 -9.03 9.13
C LYS A 128 -6.70 -10.19 9.78
N ASN A 129 -5.43 -9.98 10.08
CA ASN A 129 -4.48 -11.05 10.37
C ASN A 129 -4.23 -11.29 11.85
N LEU A 130 -4.40 -10.30 12.73
CA LEU A 130 -4.17 -10.50 14.17
C LEU A 130 -5.46 -10.89 14.88
N ASP A 131 -5.37 -11.75 15.90
CA ASP A 131 -6.51 -12.09 16.76
C ASP A 131 -6.94 -10.87 17.57
N TRP A 132 -5.96 -10.16 18.16
CA TRP A 132 -6.10 -8.84 18.76
C TRP A 132 -4.74 -8.10 18.78
N ILE A 133 -4.76 -6.81 19.16
CA ILE A 133 -3.58 -5.97 19.42
C ILE A 133 -3.55 -5.51 20.88
N ASN A 134 -2.36 -5.52 21.47
CA ASN A 134 -2.08 -5.03 22.82
C ASN A 134 -1.64 -3.56 22.71
N LEU A 135 -2.50 -2.64 23.12
CA LEU A 135 -2.27 -1.20 23.04
C LEU A 135 -1.42 -0.73 24.22
N MET A 136 -0.22 -0.21 23.96
CA MET A 136 0.64 0.40 24.98
C MET A 136 0.14 1.80 25.36
N ALA A 137 -0.94 1.86 26.14
CA ALA A 137 -1.57 3.08 26.62
C ALA A 137 -0.89 3.65 27.87
N TYR A 138 0.43 3.74 27.81
CA TYR A 138 1.31 4.22 28.87
C TYR A 138 2.58 4.83 28.24
N GLU A 139 3.46 5.42 29.06
CA GLU A 139 4.67 6.13 28.62
C GLU A 139 4.42 7.41 27.79
N PHE A 140 3.23 7.99 27.90
CA PHE A 140 2.93 9.28 27.26
C PHE A 140 3.89 10.39 27.70
N TYR A 141 4.30 10.35 28.97
CA TYR A 141 5.23 11.29 29.58
C TYR A 141 6.20 10.55 30.48
N GLY A 142 7.46 11.00 30.50
CA GLY A 142 8.54 10.47 31.32
C GLY A 142 9.62 11.53 31.50
N PRO A 143 10.41 11.51 32.57
CA PRO A 143 11.38 12.57 32.84
C PRO A 143 12.53 12.62 31.83
N ASN A 144 12.75 11.57 31.03
CA ASN A 144 13.76 11.57 29.97
C ASN A 144 13.31 12.30 28.69
N TRP A 145 12.05 12.21 28.30
CA TRP A 145 11.52 12.83 27.06
C TRP A 145 10.59 14.02 27.32
N SER A 146 10.10 14.19 28.55
CA SER A 146 9.36 15.37 29.01
C SER A 146 9.88 15.82 30.40
N PRO A 147 11.12 16.35 30.48
CA PRO A 147 11.78 16.64 31.76
C PRO A 147 11.20 17.85 32.50
N SER A 148 10.68 18.82 31.75
CA SER A 148 10.41 20.17 32.27
C SER A 148 9.11 20.31 33.04
N GLN A 149 8.24 19.29 33.02
CA GLN A 149 6.96 19.31 33.72
C GLN A 149 6.48 17.90 34.09
N THR A 150 5.77 17.79 35.21
CA THR A 150 5.10 16.55 35.63
C THR A 150 3.89 16.24 34.75
N ASN A 151 3.59 14.98 34.49
CA ASN A 151 2.36 14.57 33.80
C ASN A 151 2.01 13.13 34.15
N SER A 152 0.77 12.72 33.85
CA SER A 152 0.36 11.33 33.99
C SER A 152 0.85 10.50 32.80
N HIS A 153 1.70 9.51 33.04
CA HIS A 153 2.29 8.72 31.96
C HIS A 153 1.29 7.78 31.27
N ALA A 154 0.10 7.54 31.84
CA ALA A 154 -0.86 6.56 31.35
C ALA A 154 -2.32 7.02 31.49
N GLN A 155 -2.58 8.33 31.49
CA GLN A 155 -3.93 8.88 31.60
C GLN A 155 -4.93 8.27 30.61
N LEU A 156 -6.12 7.90 31.10
CA LEU A 156 -7.20 7.40 30.26
C LEU A 156 -7.82 8.53 29.42
N PHE A 157 -7.93 9.73 29.99
CA PHE A 157 -8.48 10.92 29.33
C PHE A 157 -7.51 12.08 29.41
N ASP A 158 -7.47 12.93 28.37
CA ASP A 158 -6.78 14.22 28.39
C ASP A 158 -7.73 15.34 27.89
N PRO A 159 -8.28 16.17 28.79
CA PRO A 159 -9.09 17.31 28.35
C PRO A 159 -8.26 18.49 27.84
N VAL A 160 -6.93 18.46 28.00
CA VAL A 160 -6.04 19.59 27.69
C VAL A 160 -5.38 19.43 26.32
N HIS A 161 -4.82 18.25 26.02
CA HIS A 161 -4.26 17.97 24.70
C HIS A 161 -5.13 16.93 23.98
N GLN A 162 -5.59 17.26 22.78
CA GLN A 162 -6.28 16.28 21.94
C GLN A 162 -5.27 15.24 21.44
N GLY A 163 -5.48 13.96 21.75
CA GLY A 163 -4.75 12.85 21.11
C GLY A 163 -3.70 12.14 21.97
N ILE A 164 -3.50 12.52 23.23
CA ILE A 164 -2.48 11.91 24.12
C ILE A 164 -3.16 11.30 25.36
N SER A 165 -3.98 10.27 25.13
CA SER A 165 -4.61 9.50 26.20
C SER A 165 -4.97 8.08 25.74
N GLY A 166 -5.23 7.18 26.69
CA GLY A 166 -5.67 5.82 26.38
C GLY A 166 -6.98 5.79 25.59
N SER A 167 -7.96 6.63 25.96
CA SER A 167 -9.24 6.72 25.26
C SER A 167 -9.09 7.30 23.85
N ASP A 168 -8.25 8.32 23.67
CA ASP A 168 -7.94 8.88 22.35
C ASP A 168 -7.29 7.84 21.43
N GLY A 169 -6.30 7.09 21.94
CA GLY A 169 -5.65 6.03 21.17
C GLY A 169 -6.62 4.93 20.73
N ILE A 170 -7.47 4.45 21.65
CA ILE A 170 -8.55 3.51 21.34
C ILE A 170 -9.45 4.07 20.23
N ASN A 171 -9.91 5.31 20.37
CA ASN A 171 -10.78 5.95 19.39
C ASN A 171 -10.11 6.07 18.02
N GLN A 172 -8.82 6.41 17.96
CA GLN A 172 -8.05 6.48 16.72
C GLN A 172 -7.93 5.12 16.04
N TRP A 173 -7.65 4.04 16.78
CA TRP A 173 -7.60 2.68 16.23
C TRP A 173 -8.96 2.22 15.68
N ILE A 174 -10.05 2.53 16.38
CA ILE A 174 -11.41 2.23 15.94
C ILE A 174 -11.75 3.02 14.66
N GLN A 175 -11.49 4.32 14.65
CA GLN A 175 -11.73 5.20 13.50
C GLN A 175 -10.91 4.77 12.26
N ALA A 176 -9.68 4.28 12.48
CA ALA A 176 -8.83 3.76 11.42
C ALA A 176 -9.35 2.44 10.81
N GLY A 177 -10.21 1.70 11.54
CA GLY A 177 -10.90 0.50 11.04
C GLY A 177 -10.61 -0.80 11.80
N VAL A 178 -9.90 -0.76 12.94
CA VAL A 178 -9.74 -1.95 13.79
C VAL A 178 -10.97 -2.11 14.69
N PRO A 179 -11.64 -3.28 14.71
CA PRO A 179 -12.79 -3.48 15.58
C PRO A 179 -12.43 -3.40 17.07
N ALA A 180 -13.28 -2.77 17.89
CA ALA A 180 -13.09 -2.68 19.35
C ALA A 180 -12.79 -4.04 20.01
N ARG A 181 -13.50 -5.12 19.59
CA ARG A 181 -13.27 -6.51 20.03
C ARG A 181 -11.89 -7.10 19.68
N LYS A 182 -11.02 -6.34 19.02
CA LYS A 182 -9.62 -6.71 18.74
C LYS A 182 -8.62 -5.82 19.47
N LEU A 183 -9.08 -4.94 20.36
CA LEU A 183 -8.23 -4.03 21.13
C LEU A 183 -8.14 -4.52 22.57
N VAL A 184 -6.92 -4.68 23.07
CA VAL A 184 -6.62 -5.01 24.46
C VAL A 184 -5.85 -3.83 25.06
N LEU A 185 -6.39 -3.21 26.11
CA LEU A 185 -5.79 -2.01 26.73
C LEU A 185 -4.64 -2.38 27.67
N GLY A 186 -3.47 -1.76 27.49
CA GLY A 186 -2.35 -1.89 28.40
C GLY A 186 -2.51 -1.06 29.66
N ILE A 187 -2.19 -1.64 30.81
CA ILE A 187 -2.20 -1.01 32.14
C ILE A 187 -0.79 -1.15 32.74
N PRO A 188 -0.11 -0.04 33.08
CA PRO A 188 1.23 -0.11 33.63
C PRO A 188 1.20 -0.40 35.13
N PHE A 189 2.03 -1.34 35.59
CA PHE A 189 2.32 -1.58 37.01
C PHE A 189 3.63 -0.92 37.42
N TYR A 190 3.87 0.26 36.86
CA TYR A 190 5.03 1.09 37.13
C TYR A 190 4.65 2.54 36.88
N GLY A 191 5.56 3.44 37.23
CA GLY A 191 5.40 4.87 37.11
C GLY A 191 6.72 5.57 36.86
N PHE A 192 6.68 6.90 36.82
CA PHE A 192 7.87 7.72 36.62
C PHE A 192 7.97 8.83 37.66
N ALA A 193 9.19 9.07 38.14
CA ALA A 193 9.49 10.03 39.19
C ALA A 193 10.20 11.29 38.63
N TRP A 194 9.59 12.46 38.84
CA TRP A 194 10.13 13.78 38.52
C TRP A 194 10.60 14.51 39.77
N ARG A 195 11.59 15.38 39.59
CA ARG A 195 11.99 16.37 40.59
C ARG A 195 11.27 17.69 40.35
N LEU A 196 10.42 18.12 41.26
CA LEU A 196 9.74 19.41 41.22
C LEU A 196 10.74 20.57 41.36
N VAL A 197 10.52 21.65 40.60
CA VAL A 197 11.21 22.93 40.79
C VAL A 197 10.81 23.56 42.14
N ASN A 198 9.52 23.47 42.48
CA ASN A 198 8.95 24.03 43.70
C ASN A 198 7.98 23.03 44.31
N SER A 199 8.26 22.55 45.53
CA SER A 199 7.43 21.55 46.22
C SER A 199 6.02 22.02 46.54
N ASN A 200 5.75 23.34 46.53
CA ASN A 200 4.40 23.89 46.70
C ASN A 200 3.55 23.82 45.42
N ILE A 201 4.16 23.49 44.28
CA ILE A 201 3.48 23.31 42.99
C ILE A 201 3.65 21.84 42.61
N HIS A 202 2.66 21.01 42.95
CA HIS A 202 2.78 19.55 42.93
C HIS A 202 1.60 18.86 42.20
N GLY A 203 0.87 19.61 41.37
CA GLY A 203 -0.19 19.07 40.51
C GLY A 203 0.37 18.48 39.21
N LEU A 204 -0.54 18.14 38.29
CA LEU A 204 -0.20 17.86 36.89
C LEU A 204 0.37 19.12 36.23
N ARG A 205 1.34 18.95 35.33
CA ARG A 205 2.06 20.03 34.62
C ARG A 205 2.79 21.00 35.55
N ALA A 206 3.16 20.53 36.74
CA ALA A 206 4.02 21.30 37.62
C ALA A 206 5.43 21.39 37.04
N PRO A 207 6.12 22.54 37.10
CA PRO A 207 7.50 22.66 36.62
C PRO A 207 8.43 21.66 37.31
N ALA A 208 9.22 20.96 36.49
CA ALA A 208 10.13 19.89 36.93
C ALA A 208 11.55 20.05 36.36
N LEU A 209 12.51 19.38 37.00
CA LEU A 209 13.95 19.37 36.70
C LEU A 209 14.40 17.98 36.24
N GLY A 210 13.60 17.33 35.39
CA GLY A 210 13.84 15.96 34.96
C GLY A 210 13.63 14.95 36.08
N LYS A 211 14.41 13.86 36.05
CA LYS A 211 14.19 12.71 36.94
C LYS A 211 14.49 13.02 38.41
N SER A 212 13.69 12.43 39.29
CA SER A 212 14.01 12.42 40.72
C SER A 212 15.05 11.35 41.04
N ASN A 213 15.81 11.59 42.11
CA ASN A 213 16.80 10.65 42.65
C ASN A 213 16.18 9.52 43.48
N VAL A 214 14.85 9.52 43.67
CA VAL A 214 14.13 8.42 44.36
C VAL A 214 14.00 7.17 43.49
N SER A 215 14.14 7.31 42.16
CA SER A 215 14.27 6.19 41.24
C SER A 215 15.74 5.79 41.11
N SER A 216 16.01 4.49 41.19
CA SER A 216 17.31 3.89 40.88
C SER A 216 17.60 3.82 39.39
N ASP A 217 16.56 3.95 38.56
CA ASP A 217 16.61 3.58 37.16
C ASP A 217 16.98 4.81 36.31
N ASN A 218 17.63 4.56 35.17
CA ASN A 218 18.24 5.63 34.39
C ASN A 218 17.22 6.61 33.82
N ASP A 219 16.00 6.15 33.60
CA ASP A 219 14.87 6.87 33.03
C ASP A 219 13.88 7.41 34.07
N GLY A 220 14.16 7.24 35.37
CA GLY A 220 13.27 7.66 36.44
C GLY A 220 12.07 6.74 36.66
N SER A 221 12.03 5.56 36.05
CA SER A 221 10.97 4.58 36.26
C SER A 221 11.00 3.98 37.67
N MET A 222 9.83 3.58 38.18
CA MET A 222 9.68 2.87 39.44
C MET A 222 8.53 1.86 39.32
N THR A 223 8.76 0.62 39.73
CA THR A 223 7.71 -0.40 39.81
C THR A 223 6.67 -0.06 40.88
N TYR A 224 5.42 -0.50 40.72
CA TYR A 224 4.33 -0.13 41.63
C TYR A 224 4.59 -0.56 43.09
N ASP A 225 5.23 -1.70 43.32
CA ASP A 225 5.71 -2.12 44.64
C ASP A 225 6.67 -1.09 45.28
N LYS A 226 7.66 -0.61 44.53
CA LYS A 226 8.61 0.43 44.99
C LYS A 226 7.92 1.77 45.23
N ILE A 227 6.92 2.12 44.42
CA ILE A 227 6.12 3.34 44.60
C ILE A 227 5.29 3.23 45.88
N SER A 228 4.71 2.06 46.13
CA SER A 228 3.96 1.79 47.36
C SER A 228 4.84 1.90 48.60
N ASP A 229 6.06 1.33 48.55
CA ASP A 229 7.06 1.49 49.62
C ASP A 229 7.46 2.97 49.80
N PHE A 230 7.68 3.69 48.71
CA PHE A 230 7.98 5.13 48.76
C PHE A 230 6.87 5.92 49.47
N ILE A 231 5.60 5.64 49.15
CA ILE A 231 4.44 6.29 49.75
C ILE A 231 4.43 6.09 51.27
N VAL A 232 4.62 4.85 51.71
CA VAL A 232 4.61 4.49 53.14
C VAL A 232 5.81 5.12 53.87
N GLN A 233 7.02 4.94 53.34
CA GLN A 233 8.25 5.39 53.98
C GLN A 233 8.34 6.92 54.09
N ASN A 234 7.88 7.64 53.05
CA ASN A 234 8.01 9.10 52.98
C ASN A 234 6.73 9.83 53.37
N ARG A 235 5.69 9.09 53.84
CA ARG A 235 4.34 9.61 54.10
C ARG A 235 3.86 10.50 52.95
N ALA A 236 4.08 10.03 51.71
CA ALA A 236 3.79 10.81 50.52
C ALA A 236 2.30 11.08 50.43
N THR A 237 1.92 12.27 49.97
CA THR A 237 0.52 12.56 49.66
C THR A 237 0.16 11.87 48.35
N THR A 238 -0.90 11.07 48.36
CA THR A 238 -1.43 10.40 47.15
C THR A 238 -2.65 11.13 46.62
N VAL A 239 -2.79 11.16 45.29
CA VAL A 239 -3.89 11.83 44.60
C VAL A 239 -4.38 10.94 43.47
N TYR A 240 -5.64 10.51 43.56
CA TYR A 240 -6.40 9.99 42.43
C TYR A 240 -7.05 11.15 41.68
N ASN A 241 -6.75 11.32 40.39
CA ASN A 241 -7.36 12.34 39.57
C ASN A 241 -8.46 11.74 38.68
N ALA A 242 -9.72 11.98 39.05
CA ALA A 242 -10.88 11.45 38.35
C ALA A 242 -11.06 11.99 36.91
N THR A 243 -10.53 13.18 36.61
CA THR A 243 -10.65 13.80 35.29
C THR A 243 -9.82 13.06 34.25
N ILE A 244 -8.60 12.66 34.60
CA ILE A 244 -7.70 11.94 33.68
C ILE A 244 -7.71 10.42 33.90
N VAL A 245 -8.27 9.96 35.02
CA VAL A 245 -8.22 8.57 35.52
C VAL A 245 -6.77 8.07 35.57
N GLY A 246 -6.02 8.64 36.50
CA GLY A 246 -4.64 8.28 36.80
C GLY A 246 -4.24 8.77 38.19
N ASP A 247 -3.19 8.19 38.75
CA ASP A 247 -2.70 8.49 40.09
C ASP A 247 -1.35 9.21 40.04
N TYR A 248 -1.11 10.00 41.09
CA TYR A 248 0.23 10.47 41.40
C TYR A 248 0.42 10.63 42.90
N CYS A 249 1.67 10.63 43.34
CA CYS A 249 2.04 10.95 44.72
C CYS A 249 3.20 11.93 44.77
N TYR A 250 3.36 12.61 45.89
CA TYR A 250 4.47 13.53 46.09
C TYR A 250 4.92 13.61 47.55
N SER A 251 6.22 13.79 47.75
CA SER A 251 6.84 14.09 49.05
C SER A 251 8.08 14.95 48.84
N GLY A 252 8.14 16.09 49.52
CA GLY A 252 9.18 17.10 49.28
C GLY A 252 9.18 17.56 47.82
N SER A 253 10.33 17.43 47.15
CA SER A 253 10.49 17.75 45.72
C SER A 253 10.32 16.54 44.79
N SER A 254 9.94 15.36 45.30
CA SER A 254 9.68 14.19 44.46
C SER A 254 8.22 14.08 44.11
N TRP A 255 7.92 13.84 42.84
CA TRP A 255 6.58 13.65 42.30
C TRP A 255 6.56 12.41 41.40
N ILE A 256 5.61 11.50 41.58
CA ILE A 256 5.58 10.21 40.89
C ILE A 256 4.19 10.01 40.28
N SER A 257 4.10 9.76 38.97
CA SER A 257 2.85 9.29 38.33
C SER A 257 2.85 7.78 38.23
N TYR A 258 1.69 7.15 38.47
CA TYR A 258 1.48 5.70 38.36
C TYR A 258 -0.02 5.40 38.22
N ASP A 259 -0.37 4.12 38.09
CA ASP A 259 -1.73 3.63 38.27
C ASP A 259 -1.86 2.90 39.61
N ASP A 260 -2.87 3.27 40.41
CA ASP A 260 -3.27 2.56 41.61
C ASP A 260 -4.62 1.84 41.41
N THR A 261 -5.08 1.13 42.44
CA THR A 261 -6.29 0.32 42.47
C THR A 261 -7.50 1.01 41.84
N GLN A 262 -7.72 2.30 42.12
CA GLN A 262 -8.87 3.05 41.61
C GLN A 262 -8.76 3.33 40.10
N SER A 263 -7.58 3.73 39.61
CA SER A 263 -7.35 3.93 38.17
C SER A 263 -7.44 2.62 37.41
N VAL A 264 -6.86 1.54 37.94
CA VAL A 264 -6.93 0.20 37.35
C VAL A 264 -8.38 -0.25 37.19
N LYS A 265 -9.20 -0.19 38.26
CA LYS A 265 -10.63 -0.54 38.18
C LYS A 265 -11.37 0.30 37.15
N ASN A 266 -11.18 1.62 37.17
CA ASN A 266 -11.89 2.50 36.25
C ASN A 266 -11.48 2.27 34.78
N LYS A 267 -10.21 1.95 34.51
CA LYS A 267 -9.74 1.55 33.18
C LYS A 267 -10.33 0.21 32.74
N VAL A 268 -10.39 -0.79 33.62
CA VAL A 268 -11.02 -2.08 33.31
C VAL A 268 -12.53 -1.94 33.04
N ASN A 269 -13.23 -1.13 33.83
CA ASN A 269 -14.64 -0.83 33.58
C ASN A 269 -14.84 -0.07 32.26
N TYR A 270 -13.93 0.85 31.90
CA TYR A 270 -13.94 1.52 30.61
C TYR A 270 -13.78 0.53 29.44
N VAL A 271 -12.79 -0.37 29.52
CA VAL A 271 -12.57 -1.46 28.53
C VAL A 271 -13.84 -2.29 28.34
N LYS A 272 -14.46 -2.70 29.45
CA LYS A 272 -15.67 -3.52 29.46
C LYS A 272 -16.87 -2.80 28.85
N SER A 273 -17.13 -1.56 29.27
CA SER A 273 -18.25 -0.76 28.76
C SER A 273 -18.05 -0.36 27.28
N GLY A 274 -16.81 -0.19 26.85
CA GLY A 274 -16.43 0.07 25.45
C GLY A 274 -16.49 -1.15 24.53
N GLY A 275 -16.72 -2.36 25.06
CA GLY A 275 -16.76 -3.59 24.27
C GLY A 275 -15.41 -3.97 23.67
N LEU A 276 -14.31 -3.60 24.34
CA LEU A 276 -12.96 -4.01 23.97
C LEU A 276 -12.74 -5.50 24.30
N GLN A 277 -11.68 -6.08 23.73
CA GLN A 277 -11.34 -7.49 23.94
C GLN A 277 -10.91 -7.79 25.38
N GLY A 278 -10.25 -6.84 26.04
CA GLY A 278 -9.75 -6.99 27.41
C GLY A 278 -8.66 -6.00 27.77
N TYR A 279 -7.84 -6.36 28.75
CA TYR A 279 -6.68 -5.59 29.18
C TYR A 279 -5.46 -6.49 29.38
N PHE A 280 -4.26 -5.92 29.40
CA PHE A 280 -3.03 -6.60 29.80
C PHE A 280 -2.21 -5.69 30.73
N ALA A 281 -1.34 -6.28 31.56
CA ALA A 281 -0.52 -5.53 32.51
C ALA A 281 0.97 -5.59 32.13
N TRP A 282 1.64 -4.44 32.14
CA TRP A 282 3.10 -4.35 32.01
C TRP A 282 3.73 -3.82 33.31
N HIS A 283 4.46 -4.62 34.08
CA HIS A 283 4.50 -6.07 34.02
C HIS A 283 4.16 -6.69 35.37
N ILE A 284 3.75 -7.95 35.36
CA ILE A 284 3.11 -8.59 36.51
C ILE A 284 3.99 -8.65 37.77
N ALA A 285 5.31 -8.78 37.61
CA ALA A 285 6.26 -8.81 38.74
C ALA A 285 6.43 -7.46 39.46
N ALA A 286 5.91 -6.36 38.89
CA ALA A 286 5.96 -5.04 39.48
C ALA A 286 4.76 -4.75 40.41
N ASP A 287 3.77 -5.65 40.44
CA ASP A 287 2.60 -5.56 41.30
C ASP A 287 2.98 -5.83 42.77
N GLN A 288 2.33 -5.13 43.69
CA GLN A 288 2.53 -5.35 45.11
C GLN A 288 1.55 -6.43 45.57
N ASN A 289 2.05 -7.65 45.83
CA ASN A 289 1.23 -8.77 46.31
C ASN A 289 -0.05 -9.00 45.47
N TRP A 290 0.05 -8.84 44.14
CA TRP A 290 -1.06 -9.04 43.19
C TRP A 290 -2.26 -8.09 43.39
N VAL A 291 -2.09 -6.97 44.11
CA VAL A 291 -3.18 -6.05 44.45
C VAL A 291 -3.83 -5.48 43.19
N LEU A 292 -3.03 -4.97 42.24
CA LEU A 292 -3.56 -4.39 41.01
C LEU A 292 -4.15 -5.48 40.10
N SER A 293 -3.51 -6.63 40.03
CA SER A 293 -3.98 -7.80 39.28
C SER A 293 -5.35 -8.28 39.77
N HIS A 294 -5.53 -8.40 41.08
CA HIS A 294 -6.81 -8.78 41.68
C HIS A 294 -7.86 -7.69 41.50
N ALA A 295 -7.50 -6.42 41.67
CA ALA A 295 -8.42 -5.31 41.43
C ALA A 295 -8.96 -5.32 39.99
N ALA A 296 -8.07 -5.54 39.01
CA ALA A 296 -8.44 -5.64 37.61
C ALA A 296 -9.36 -6.84 37.34
N SER A 297 -9.00 -8.03 37.82
CA SER A 297 -9.78 -9.26 37.60
C SER A 297 -11.17 -9.18 38.23
N GLN A 298 -11.26 -8.66 39.46
CA GLN A 298 -12.55 -8.52 40.15
C GLN A 298 -13.49 -7.57 39.40
N GLU A 299 -12.97 -6.45 38.89
CA GLU A 299 -13.78 -5.50 38.11
C GLU A 299 -14.26 -6.11 36.79
N ALA A 300 -13.40 -6.89 36.13
CA ALA A 300 -13.77 -7.62 34.92
C ALA A 300 -14.94 -8.59 35.19
N ASP A 301 -14.90 -9.29 36.33
CA ASP A 301 -15.92 -10.27 36.74
C ASP A 301 -17.20 -9.64 37.33
N GLN A 302 -17.14 -8.40 37.82
CA GLN A 302 -18.29 -7.65 38.35
C GLN A 302 -19.29 -7.31 37.24
N GLY A 303 -20.20 -8.24 36.98
CA GLY A 303 -21.23 -8.18 35.93
C GLY A 303 -21.61 -9.56 35.42
N THR A 304 -20.75 -10.56 35.64
CA THR A 304 -21.04 -11.98 35.35
C THR A 304 -21.87 -12.63 36.45
N GLN A 305 -21.78 -12.11 37.70
CA GLN A 305 -22.52 -12.63 38.86
C GLN A 305 -23.80 -11.84 39.23
N GLY A 306 -24.11 -10.73 38.53
CA GLY A 306 -25.34 -9.94 38.71
C GLY A 306 -26.45 -10.27 37.71
N GLY A 307 -26.28 -11.30 36.90
CA GLY A 307 -27.25 -11.76 35.90
C GLY A 307 -28.39 -12.57 36.51
N GLY A 308 -29.16 -11.95 37.40
CA GLY A 308 -30.54 -12.36 37.60
C GLY A 308 -31.18 -12.50 36.22
N MET A 309 -31.74 -13.68 35.98
CA MET A 309 -32.36 -14.14 34.75
C MET A 309 -33.28 -13.09 34.12
N HIS A 310 -32.73 -12.12 33.38
CA HIS A 310 -33.46 -11.44 32.34
C HIS A 310 -33.64 -12.46 31.22
N LYS A 311 -34.69 -13.28 31.40
CA LYS A 311 -35.42 -13.85 30.27
C LYS A 311 -35.69 -12.68 29.32
N ARG A 312 -34.83 -12.52 28.31
CA ARG A 312 -35.30 -11.98 27.03
C ARG A 312 -36.55 -12.79 26.75
N LYS A 313 -37.72 -12.14 26.74
CA LYS A 313 -38.95 -12.79 26.25
C LYS A 313 -38.54 -13.46 24.95
N PRO A 314 -38.77 -14.78 24.77
CA PRO A 314 -38.40 -15.42 23.54
C PRO A 314 -39.18 -14.69 22.45
N LEU A 315 -38.49 -13.86 21.64
CA LEU A 315 -39.07 -13.46 20.37
C LEU A 315 -39.30 -14.78 19.66
N ASN A 316 -40.57 -15.12 19.42
CA ASN A 316 -41.00 -16.35 18.78
C ASN A 316 -40.03 -16.66 17.64
N ARG A 317 -39.29 -17.78 17.73
CA ARG A 317 -38.34 -18.22 16.69
C ARG A 317 -39.00 -18.30 15.31
N LEU A 318 -40.33 -18.40 15.28
CA LEU A 318 -41.18 -18.26 14.10
C LEU A 318 -41.01 -16.90 13.39
N ILE A 319 -40.87 -15.77 14.09
CA ILE A 319 -40.77 -14.44 13.46
C ILE A 319 -39.45 -14.28 12.67
N ILE A 320 -38.35 -14.83 13.20
CA ILE A 320 -37.02 -14.78 12.54
C ILE A 320 -37.00 -15.63 11.27
N ILE A 321 -37.85 -16.66 11.17
CA ILE A 321 -37.98 -17.51 9.97
C ILE A 321 -39.05 -16.96 9.02
N LEU A 322 -40.17 -16.45 9.55
CA LEU A 322 -41.31 -15.98 8.74
C LEU A 322 -41.01 -14.69 7.98
N ILE A 323 -40.17 -13.79 8.52
CA ILE A 323 -39.78 -12.55 7.83
C ILE A 323 -38.98 -12.84 6.53
N PRO A 324 -37.87 -13.62 6.57
CA PRO A 324 -37.14 -13.95 5.34
C PRO A 324 -37.95 -14.83 4.39
N VAL A 325 -38.77 -15.76 4.88
CA VAL A 325 -39.66 -16.57 4.02
C VAL A 325 -40.71 -15.69 3.33
N GLY A 326 -41.32 -14.74 4.04
CA GLY A 326 -42.25 -13.77 3.47
C GLY A 326 -41.58 -12.88 2.43
N ALA A 327 -40.36 -12.40 2.69
CA ALA A 327 -39.60 -11.62 1.72
C ALA A 327 -39.26 -12.41 0.44
N ILE A 328 -38.89 -13.69 0.58
CA ILE A 328 -38.62 -14.58 -0.56
C ILE A 328 -39.89 -14.84 -1.37
N LEU A 329 -41.03 -15.09 -0.71
CA LEU A 329 -42.31 -15.29 -1.39
C LEU A 329 -42.76 -14.03 -2.15
N ILE A 330 -42.57 -12.85 -1.57
CA ILE A 330 -42.83 -11.57 -2.24
C ILE A 330 -41.90 -11.40 -3.45
N LEU A 331 -40.61 -11.73 -3.32
CA LEU A 331 -39.65 -11.65 -4.42
C LEU A 331 -40.04 -12.59 -5.57
N ILE A 332 -40.45 -13.83 -5.26
CA ILE A 332 -40.93 -14.80 -6.25
C ILE A 332 -42.19 -14.29 -6.96
N LEU A 333 -43.15 -13.72 -6.22
CA LEU A 333 -44.34 -13.10 -6.79
C LEU A 333 -44.01 -11.91 -7.70
N LEU A 334 -43.01 -11.09 -7.32
CA LEU A 334 -42.54 -9.95 -8.10
C LEU A 334 -41.87 -10.40 -9.40
N VAL A 335 -41.02 -11.43 -9.34
CA VAL A 335 -40.39 -12.03 -10.53
C VAL A 335 -41.45 -12.66 -11.43
N PHE A 336 -42.42 -13.37 -10.87
CA PHE A 336 -43.50 -14.01 -11.61
C PHE A 336 -44.43 -13.00 -12.28
N THR A 337 -44.78 -11.91 -11.59
CA THR A 337 -45.59 -10.82 -12.17
C THR A 337 -44.83 -10.08 -13.27
N ILE A 338 -43.54 -9.80 -13.09
CA ILE A 338 -42.67 -9.24 -14.15
C ILE A 338 -42.61 -10.19 -15.36
N TRP A 339 -42.50 -11.50 -15.12
CA TRP A 339 -42.51 -12.51 -16.17
C TRP A 339 -43.85 -12.55 -16.92
N LEU A 340 -44.99 -12.49 -16.21
CA LEU A 340 -46.31 -12.42 -16.84
C LEU A 340 -46.51 -11.13 -17.66
N ILE A 341 -46.02 -10.00 -17.17
CA ILE A 341 -46.06 -8.71 -17.90
C ILE A 341 -45.18 -8.78 -19.15
N ARG A 342 -43.97 -9.35 -19.06
CA ARG A 342 -43.08 -9.56 -20.22
C ARG A 342 -43.67 -10.56 -21.21
N ARG A 343 -44.28 -11.65 -20.75
CA ARG A 343 -44.98 -12.65 -21.58
C ARG A 343 -46.17 -12.03 -22.31
N ARG A 344 -46.95 -11.14 -21.66
CA ARG A 344 -48.03 -10.37 -22.30
C ARG A 344 -47.52 -9.37 -23.35
N LYS A 345 -46.31 -8.80 -23.18
CA LYS A 345 -45.68 -7.93 -24.21
C LYS A 345 -45.11 -8.70 -25.39
N VAL A 346 -44.54 -9.89 -25.16
CA VAL A 346 -44.01 -10.76 -26.23
C VAL A 346 -45.14 -11.38 -27.07
N LEU A 347 -46.27 -11.75 -26.46
CA LEU A 347 -47.46 -12.23 -27.19
C LEU A 347 -48.18 -11.14 -28.00
N LYS A 348 -48.08 -9.85 -27.60
CA LYS A 348 -48.60 -8.73 -28.40
C LYS A 348 -47.67 -8.31 -29.55
N PHE A 349 -46.39 -8.66 -29.49
CA PHE A 349 -45.42 -8.32 -30.54
C PHE A 349 -45.30 -9.41 -31.63
N GLN A 350 -45.91 -10.58 -31.44
CA GLN A 350 -45.94 -11.67 -32.44
C GLN A 350 -47.16 -11.65 -33.39
N VAL A 351 -48.07 -10.67 -33.26
CA VAL A 351 -49.25 -10.55 -34.14
C VAL A 351 -49.02 -9.58 -35.32
N GLU A 352 -47.97 -8.75 -35.31
CA GLU A 352 -47.81 -7.67 -36.28
C GLU A 352 -46.64 -7.80 -37.28
N LEU A 353 -46.05 -9.00 -37.44
CA LEU A 353 -45.02 -9.26 -38.46
C LEU A 353 -45.26 -10.61 -39.16
N GLY A 354 -46.46 -10.75 -39.72
CA GLY A 354 -46.84 -11.85 -40.61
C GLY A 354 -47.25 -11.33 -41.98
N ARG A 355 -46.32 -10.82 -42.80
CA ARG A 355 -46.46 -10.69 -44.27
C ARG A 355 -45.10 -10.53 -44.94
N LYS A 356 -44.59 -11.63 -45.53
CA LYS A 356 -43.58 -11.60 -46.59
C LYS A 356 -44.25 -11.16 -47.90
N PRO A 357 -43.49 -10.56 -48.84
CA PRO A 357 -43.18 -11.34 -50.04
C PRO A 357 -41.71 -11.24 -50.47
N ARG A 358 -41.43 -11.90 -51.58
CA ARG A 358 -40.24 -12.71 -51.91
C ARG A 358 -39.44 -12.07 -53.06
N ASN A 359 -38.13 -12.36 -53.07
CA ASN A 359 -37.18 -12.40 -54.19
C ASN A 359 -36.80 -11.10 -54.94
N LYS A 360 -35.48 -10.82 -54.98
CA LYS A 360 -34.66 -11.06 -56.19
C LYS A 360 -33.14 -11.01 -55.91
N MET A 361 -32.47 -11.79 -56.76
CA MET A 361 -31.06 -12.13 -56.88
C MET A 361 -30.18 -10.93 -57.26
N GLY A 362 -28.92 -10.91 -56.82
CA GLY A 362 -27.94 -9.93 -57.28
C GLY A 362 -26.58 -10.03 -56.59
N SER A 363 -25.64 -10.68 -57.26
CA SER A 363 -24.20 -10.64 -56.99
C SER A 363 -23.66 -9.21 -56.90
N LYS A 364 -22.85 -8.90 -55.88
CA LYS A 364 -21.52 -8.27 -55.99
C LYS A 364 -20.96 -7.92 -54.60
N SER A 365 -19.67 -8.26 -54.45
CA SER A 365 -18.64 -7.58 -53.65
C SER A 365 -19.05 -6.20 -53.11
N LYS A 366 -18.93 -6.02 -51.78
CA LYS A 366 -18.41 -4.79 -51.16
C LYS A 366 -18.22 -4.94 -49.65
N SER A 367 -17.01 -4.57 -49.24
CA SER A 367 -16.60 -4.08 -47.92
C SER A 367 -17.75 -3.53 -47.06
N ARG A 368 -17.89 -4.03 -45.83
CA ARG A 368 -18.64 -3.34 -44.77
C ARG A 368 -17.67 -2.71 -43.78
N LYS A 369 -17.48 -1.40 -43.94
CA LYS A 369 -17.09 -0.47 -42.89
C LYS A 369 -18.29 -0.19 -41.98
N GLY A 370 -18.02 0.03 -40.69
CA GLY A 370 -18.68 1.10 -39.93
C GLY A 370 -19.51 0.67 -38.73
N GLY A 371 -18.86 0.56 -37.56
CA GLY A 371 -19.45 0.83 -36.26
C GLY A 371 -18.42 1.65 -35.46
N ASP A 372 -18.72 2.93 -35.24
CA ASP A 372 -17.81 4.01 -34.79
C ASP A 372 -17.06 3.73 -33.48
N ASN A 373 -15.74 3.99 -33.46
CA ASN A 373 -15.18 5.28 -32.98
C ASN A 373 -13.62 5.26 -32.87
N ASN A 374 -12.88 4.83 -33.91
CA ASN A 374 -11.42 5.01 -33.95
C ASN A 374 -10.91 5.41 -35.33
N ASN A 375 -10.33 6.62 -35.42
CA ASN A 375 -9.81 7.27 -36.62
C ASN A 375 -8.45 6.72 -37.11
N LEU A 376 -8.27 5.40 -37.14
CA LEU A 376 -7.07 4.79 -37.73
C LEU A 376 -7.15 4.87 -39.26
N GLN A 377 -6.18 5.57 -39.87
CA GLN A 377 -6.11 5.70 -41.32
C GLN A 377 -5.34 4.52 -41.94
N VAL A 378 -5.82 4.04 -43.09
CA VAL A 378 -5.10 3.04 -43.89
C VAL A 378 -4.35 3.78 -44.97
N PHE A 379 -3.02 3.69 -44.94
CA PHE A 379 -2.12 4.33 -45.89
C PHE A 379 -1.64 3.31 -46.94
N SER A 380 -1.39 3.78 -48.15
CA SER A 380 -0.78 2.94 -49.20
C SER A 380 0.74 2.94 -49.11
N PHE A 381 1.39 1.90 -49.64
CA PHE A 381 2.86 1.83 -49.69
C PHE A 381 3.45 3.02 -50.46
N ASN A 382 2.83 3.40 -51.57
CA ASN A 382 3.29 4.52 -52.39
C ASN A 382 3.21 5.85 -51.62
N GLU A 383 2.16 6.04 -50.82
CA GLU A 383 2.02 7.24 -49.99
C GLU A 383 3.10 7.32 -48.92
N MET A 384 3.41 6.21 -48.24
CA MET A 384 4.48 6.16 -47.25
C MET A 384 5.87 6.32 -47.89
N LYS A 385 6.06 5.74 -49.08
CA LYS A 385 7.28 5.91 -49.88
C LYS A 385 7.47 7.38 -50.27
N GLU A 386 6.43 8.06 -50.72
CA GLU A 386 6.49 9.49 -51.05
C GLU A 386 6.74 10.33 -49.78
N ALA A 387 5.98 10.09 -48.71
CA ALA A 387 6.06 10.85 -47.46
C ALA A 387 7.45 10.77 -46.80
N THR A 388 8.15 9.65 -46.94
CA THR A 388 9.49 9.40 -46.37
C THR A 388 10.63 9.70 -47.33
N ASN A 389 10.36 10.25 -48.51
CA ASN A 389 11.32 10.45 -49.60
C ASN A 389 12.06 9.14 -49.95
N ASN A 390 11.30 8.13 -50.35
CA ASN A 390 11.76 6.79 -50.67
C ASN A 390 12.53 6.10 -49.52
N PHE A 391 12.06 6.28 -48.29
CA PHE A 391 12.73 5.76 -47.08
C PHE A 391 14.21 6.19 -47.02
N SER A 392 14.49 7.45 -47.38
CA SER A 392 15.85 7.99 -47.40
C SER A 392 16.55 7.80 -46.06
N PHE A 393 17.84 7.50 -46.11
CA PHE A 393 18.67 7.42 -44.91
C PHE A 393 18.70 8.73 -44.13
N ASP A 394 18.59 9.88 -44.82
CA ASP A 394 18.53 11.20 -44.19
C ASP A 394 17.29 11.39 -43.31
N ASN A 395 16.22 10.65 -43.62
CA ASN A 395 14.98 10.67 -42.85
C ASN A 395 14.95 9.61 -41.74
N LYS A 396 16.01 8.81 -41.57
CA LYS A 396 16.03 7.76 -40.56
C LYS A 396 16.14 8.35 -39.15
N LEU A 397 15.12 8.12 -38.33
CA LEU A 397 15.06 8.56 -36.94
C LEU A 397 15.78 7.59 -35.99
N GLY A 398 15.74 6.30 -36.32
CA GLY A 398 16.36 5.24 -35.52
C GLY A 398 16.12 3.86 -36.12
N GLN A 399 16.71 2.84 -35.51
CA GLN A 399 16.46 1.44 -35.84
C GLN A 399 16.62 0.60 -34.57
N GLY A 400 15.58 -0.16 -34.25
CA GLY A 400 15.59 -1.13 -33.14
C GLY A 400 15.44 -2.57 -33.66
N GLY A 401 15.15 -3.51 -32.77
CA GLY A 401 14.90 -4.92 -33.12
C GLY A 401 13.72 -5.12 -34.08
N TYR A 402 12.83 -4.14 -34.18
CA TYR A 402 11.61 -4.19 -34.97
C TYR A 402 11.72 -3.50 -36.34
N GLY A 403 12.89 -2.99 -36.70
CA GLY A 403 13.14 -2.34 -37.98
C GLY A 403 13.38 -0.82 -37.89
N PRO A 404 13.64 -0.18 -39.04
CA PRO A 404 13.94 1.24 -39.12
C PRO A 404 12.68 2.11 -38.97
N VAL A 405 12.85 3.26 -38.33
CA VAL A 405 11.83 4.32 -38.21
C VAL A 405 12.27 5.52 -39.02
N TYR A 406 11.38 6.04 -39.86
CA TYR A 406 11.64 7.19 -40.74
C TYR A 406 10.74 8.37 -40.38
N LYS A 407 11.28 9.58 -40.46
CA LYS A 407 10.51 10.81 -40.51
C LYS A 407 9.83 10.89 -41.86
N GLY A 408 8.56 11.25 -41.87
CA GLY A 408 7.82 11.53 -43.10
C GLY A 408 6.96 12.77 -42.96
N LYS A 409 6.50 13.28 -44.10
CA LYS A 409 5.52 14.36 -44.18
C LYS A 409 4.42 13.96 -45.14
N LEU A 410 3.19 13.86 -44.62
CA LEU A 410 2.01 13.58 -45.43
C LEU A 410 1.69 14.76 -46.36
N ARG A 411 0.90 14.53 -47.41
CA ARG A 411 0.50 15.57 -48.38
C ARG A 411 -0.26 16.74 -47.76
N ASN A 412 -0.96 16.50 -46.65
CA ASN A 412 -1.63 17.54 -45.86
C ASN A 412 -0.67 18.37 -44.99
N GLY A 413 0.64 18.10 -45.05
CA GLY A 413 1.67 18.78 -44.30
C GLY A 413 1.96 18.19 -42.91
N GLN A 414 1.19 17.20 -42.46
CA GLN A 414 1.38 16.56 -41.16
C GLN A 414 2.69 15.77 -41.11
N GLU A 415 3.54 16.06 -40.13
CA GLU A 415 4.74 15.27 -39.84
C GLU A 415 4.37 13.96 -39.13
N ILE A 416 4.99 12.86 -39.56
CA ILE A 416 4.74 11.50 -39.07
C ILE A 416 6.04 10.75 -38.84
N ALA A 417 5.99 9.70 -38.03
CA ALA A 417 7.04 8.71 -37.92
C ALA A 417 6.54 7.36 -38.46
N VAL A 418 7.26 6.79 -39.42
CA VAL A 418 6.91 5.54 -40.11
C VAL A 418 7.84 4.43 -39.63
N LYS A 419 7.33 3.53 -38.78
CA LYS A 419 8.02 2.32 -38.31
C LYS A 419 7.78 1.21 -39.34
N ARG A 420 8.81 0.86 -40.11
CA ARG A 420 8.75 -0.22 -41.12
C ARG A 420 9.25 -1.51 -40.49
N LEU A 421 8.40 -2.53 -40.45
CA LEU A 421 8.73 -3.79 -39.77
C LEU A 421 9.61 -4.69 -40.63
N SER A 422 10.56 -5.38 -40.01
CA SER A 422 11.45 -6.33 -40.68
C SER A 422 10.71 -7.62 -41.07
N GLU A 423 10.96 -8.14 -42.28
CA GLU A 423 10.36 -9.38 -42.82
C GLU A 423 10.72 -10.66 -42.04
N THR A 424 11.80 -10.62 -41.24
CA THR A 424 12.51 -11.81 -40.76
C THR A 424 12.01 -12.43 -39.45
N SER A 425 10.87 -12.03 -38.88
CA SER A 425 10.37 -12.65 -37.64
C SER A 425 8.86 -12.90 -37.61
N THR A 426 8.48 -14.13 -37.23
CA THR A 426 7.10 -14.50 -36.87
C THR A 426 6.58 -13.70 -35.67
N GLN A 427 7.49 -13.22 -34.82
CA GLN A 427 7.21 -12.35 -33.68
C GLN A 427 6.71 -10.95 -34.11
N GLY A 428 7.25 -10.39 -35.19
CA GLY A 428 6.88 -9.04 -35.65
C GLY A 428 5.45 -8.90 -36.16
N LEU A 429 4.80 -10.01 -36.57
CA LEU A 429 3.38 -9.99 -36.97
C LEU A 429 2.45 -9.86 -35.76
N GLU A 430 2.68 -10.63 -34.71
CA GLU A 430 1.87 -10.59 -33.48
C GLU A 430 1.99 -9.22 -32.80
N GLU A 431 3.19 -8.66 -32.77
CA GLU A 431 3.45 -7.33 -32.21
C GLU A 431 2.78 -6.22 -33.03
N PHE A 432 2.82 -6.31 -34.35
CA PHE A 432 2.10 -5.39 -35.24
C PHE A 432 0.59 -5.44 -34.97
N GLU A 433 0.01 -6.63 -34.93
CA GLU A 433 -1.41 -6.81 -34.65
C GLU A 433 -1.77 -6.26 -33.27
N ASN A 434 -0.94 -6.50 -32.26
CA ASN A 434 -1.12 -5.93 -30.92
C ASN A 434 -1.12 -4.40 -30.96
N GLU A 435 -0.14 -3.76 -31.61
CA GLU A 435 -0.08 -2.29 -31.70
C GLU A 435 -1.30 -1.71 -32.41
N VAL A 436 -1.75 -2.32 -33.52
CA VAL A 436 -2.96 -1.88 -34.24
C VAL A 436 -4.21 -2.03 -33.35
N ILE A 437 -4.37 -3.17 -32.68
CA ILE A 437 -5.54 -3.46 -31.83
C ILE A 437 -5.59 -2.52 -30.61
N LEU A 438 -4.46 -2.29 -29.95
CA LEU A 438 -4.37 -1.47 -28.74
C LEU A 438 -4.52 0.01 -29.07
N THR A 439 -3.96 0.47 -30.19
CA THR A 439 -4.18 1.82 -30.69
C THR A 439 -5.66 2.15 -30.85
N ALA A 440 -6.43 1.21 -31.39
CA ALA A 440 -7.88 1.38 -31.54
C ALA A 440 -8.62 1.38 -30.18
N LYS A 441 -7.94 1.38 -29.04
CA LYS A 441 -8.57 1.35 -27.72
C LYS A 441 -7.98 2.36 -26.76
N LEU A 442 -6.80 2.90 -27.07
CA LEU A 442 -6.03 3.74 -26.17
C LEU A 442 -5.84 5.14 -26.73
N GLN A 443 -6.30 6.11 -25.96
CA GLN A 443 -6.12 7.53 -26.24
C GLN A 443 -5.86 8.25 -24.93
N HIS A 444 -4.64 8.73 -24.75
CA HIS A 444 -4.22 9.48 -23.57
C HIS A 444 -3.06 10.41 -23.92
N ILE A 445 -2.95 11.54 -23.21
CA ILE A 445 -1.94 12.57 -23.51
C ILE A 445 -0.50 12.06 -23.36
N ASN A 446 -0.29 11.11 -22.44
CA ASN A 446 1.01 10.46 -22.20
C ASN A 446 1.20 9.12 -22.91
N LEU A 447 0.44 8.85 -23.98
CA LEU A 447 0.67 7.69 -24.86
C LEU A 447 0.92 8.20 -26.28
N VAL A 448 1.89 7.61 -26.99
CA VAL A 448 2.16 8.00 -28.38
C VAL A 448 0.99 7.58 -29.25
N LYS A 449 0.46 8.53 -30.01
CA LYS A 449 -0.67 8.32 -30.91
C LYS A 449 -0.20 7.64 -32.20
N VAL A 450 -0.82 6.52 -32.54
CA VAL A 450 -0.76 5.96 -33.89
C VAL A 450 -1.82 6.63 -34.76
N VAL A 451 -1.37 7.17 -35.88
CA VAL A 451 -2.19 7.84 -36.90
C VAL A 451 -2.81 6.82 -37.85
N GLY A 452 -2.10 5.74 -38.16
CA GLY A 452 -2.55 4.73 -39.11
C GLY A 452 -1.58 3.59 -39.32
N PHE A 453 -1.88 2.74 -40.29
CA PHE A 453 -1.05 1.61 -40.69
C PHE A 453 -1.06 1.40 -42.20
N CYS A 454 -0.06 0.69 -42.71
CA CYS A 454 0.03 0.22 -44.11
C CYS A 454 0.31 -1.29 -44.11
N ILE A 455 -0.50 -2.04 -44.87
CA ILE A 455 -0.31 -3.47 -45.14
C ILE A 455 -0.49 -3.67 -46.66
N GLU A 456 0.59 -3.50 -47.41
CA GLU A 456 0.59 -3.62 -48.87
C GLU A 456 1.92 -4.21 -49.33
N ARG A 457 1.91 -5.05 -50.38
CA ARG A 457 3.14 -5.59 -51.00
C ARG A 457 4.06 -6.30 -49.99
N GLU A 458 3.48 -7.05 -49.07
CA GLU A 458 4.17 -7.77 -47.97
C GLU A 458 4.78 -6.86 -46.88
N GLU A 459 4.77 -5.55 -47.09
CA GLU A 459 5.22 -4.54 -46.15
C GLU A 459 4.19 -4.27 -45.07
N LYS A 460 4.67 -4.14 -43.83
CA LYS A 460 3.87 -3.76 -42.67
C LYS A 460 4.49 -2.54 -42.02
N MET A 461 3.73 -1.46 -41.97
CA MET A 461 4.20 -0.19 -41.41
C MET A 461 3.19 0.38 -40.43
N LEU A 462 3.70 0.96 -39.35
CA LEU A 462 2.92 1.71 -38.38
C LEU A 462 3.30 3.19 -38.46
N ILE A 463 2.27 4.03 -38.53
CA ILE A 463 2.41 5.47 -38.69
C ILE A 463 2.04 6.12 -37.37
N TYR A 464 3.02 6.75 -36.74
CA TYR A 464 2.91 7.45 -35.47
C TYR A 464 2.89 8.96 -35.68
N GLU A 465 2.38 9.69 -34.69
CA GLU A 465 2.67 11.12 -34.57
C GLU A 465 4.19 11.34 -34.49
N TYR A 466 4.69 12.38 -35.15
CA TYR A 466 6.12 12.71 -35.08
C TYR A 466 6.45 13.36 -33.74
N MET A 467 7.50 12.88 -33.09
CA MET A 467 7.95 13.35 -31.78
C MET A 467 9.37 13.94 -31.90
N PRO A 468 9.53 15.28 -31.83
CA PRO A 468 10.78 15.94 -32.21
C PRO A 468 11.90 15.79 -31.18
N ASN A 469 11.55 15.58 -29.90
CA ASN A 469 12.53 15.47 -28.81
C ASN A 469 12.92 14.02 -28.51
N LYS A 470 12.81 13.09 -29.48
CA LYS A 470 13.34 11.72 -29.39
C LYS A 470 12.92 10.99 -28.09
N SER A 471 13.66 9.94 -27.72
CA SER A 471 13.42 9.12 -26.53
C SER A 471 14.15 9.67 -25.30
N LEU A 472 13.69 9.29 -24.11
CA LEU A 472 14.24 9.75 -22.84
C LEU A 472 15.70 9.33 -22.66
N ASP A 473 16.06 8.12 -23.08
CA ASP A 473 17.42 7.58 -23.06
C ASP A 473 18.43 8.44 -23.84
N TYR A 474 17.99 9.14 -24.89
CA TYR A 474 18.78 10.09 -25.67
C TYR A 474 19.32 11.24 -24.82
N TYR A 475 18.63 11.60 -23.73
CA TYR A 475 19.04 12.66 -22.81
C TYR A 475 19.72 12.11 -21.57
N ILE A 476 19.11 11.14 -20.88
CA ILE A 476 19.61 10.72 -19.56
C ILE A 476 21.00 10.07 -19.63
N TYR A 477 21.38 9.47 -20.75
CA TYR A 477 22.66 8.77 -20.90
C TYR A 477 23.81 9.61 -21.47
N ASP A 478 23.52 10.82 -21.94
CA ASP A 478 24.53 11.73 -22.47
C ASP A 478 24.75 12.88 -21.49
N GLN A 479 25.99 13.06 -21.03
CA GLN A 479 26.31 14.02 -19.97
C GLN A 479 25.91 15.47 -20.34
N GLY A 480 26.08 15.87 -21.60
CA GLY A 480 25.72 17.22 -22.06
C GLY A 480 24.21 17.40 -22.17
N ARG A 481 23.51 16.47 -22.80
CA ARG A 481 22.05 16.52 -22.98
C ARG A 481 21.28 16.31 -21.69
N ARG A 482 21.85 15.60 -20.71
CA ARG A 482 21.26 15.41 -19.38
C ARG A 482 20.99 16.74 -18.67
N LEU A 483 21.79 17.77 -18.93
CA LEU A 483 21.58 19.12 -18.39
C LEU A 483 20.28 19.77 -18.91
N LEU A 484 19.78 19.34 -20.07
CA LEU A 484 18.49 19.80 -20.60
C LEU A 484 17.29 19.21 -19.86
N LEU A 485 17.50 18.12 -19.11
CA LEU A 485 16.58 17.51 -18.16
C LEU A 485 16.99 17.88 -16.73
N ASN A 486 16.76 19.16 -16.38
CA ASN A 486 16.83 19.59 -14.99
C ASN A 486 15.83 18.81 -14.13
N TRP A 487 15.96 18.93 -12.80
CA TRP A 487 15.12 18.18 -11.87
C TRP A 487 13.62 18.37 -12.12
N GLU A 488 13.18 19.61 -12.35
CA GLU A 488 11.78 19.92 -12.66
C GLU A 488 11.26 19.13 -13.87
N LYS A 489 11.99 19.11 -14.98
CA LYS A 489 11.60 18.33 -16.17
C LYS A 489 11.64 16.83 -15.92
N ARG A 490 12.58 16.34 -15.11
CA ARG A 490 12.61 14.92 -14.71
C ARG A 490 11.35 14.55 -13.93
N VAL A 491 10.93 15.39 -13.00
CA VAL A 491 9.69 15.22 -12.25
C VAL A 491 8.48 15.22 -13.19
N GLN A 492 8.40 16.15 -14.14
CA GLN A 492 7.32 16.17 -15.15
C GLN A 492 7.31 14.92 -16.03
N VAL A 493 8.49 14.40 -16.39
CA VAL A 493 8.64 13.12 -17.11
C VAL A 493 8.14 11.95 -16.27
N ILE A 494 8.53 11.88 -14.99
CA ILE A 494 8.07 10.83 -14.07
C ILE A 494 6.54 10.88 -13.92
N GLU A 495 5.99 12.07 -13.69
CA GLU A 495 4.55 12.27 -13.52
C GLU A 495 3.77 11.83 -14.76
N GLY A 496 4.19 12.24 -15.95
CA GLY A 496 3.50 11.86 -17.17
C GLY A 496 3.59 10.35 -17.47
N ILE A 497 4.70 9.68 -17.12
CA ILE A 497 4.79 8.21 -17.20
C ILE A 497 3.78 7.56 -16.24
N ILE A 498 3.69 8.02 -15.00
CA ILE A 498 2.73 7.52 -14.00
C ILE A 498 1.29 7.71 -14.51
N GLN A 499 0.95 8.88 -15.05
CA GLN A 499 -0.36 9.15 -15.62
C GLN A 499 -0.68 8.20 -16.78
N GLY A 500 0.30 7.96 -17.66
CA GLY A 500 0.18 6.98 -18.74
C GLY A 500 -0.08 5.55 -18.22
N LEU A 501 0.69 5.10 -17.21
CA LEU A 501 0.52 3.77 -16.62
C LEU A 501 -0.82 3.61 -15.89
N LEU A 502 -1.22 4.60 -15.09
CA LEU A 502 -2.52 4.60 -14.41
C LEU A 502 -3.67 4.52 -15.41
N TYR A 503 -3.55 5.22 -16.54
CA TYR A 503 -4.52 5.10 -17.61
C TYR A 503 -4.59 3.67 -18.15
N LEU A 504 -3.45 3.05 -18.47
CA LEU A 504 -3.40 1.68 -19.00
C LEU A 504 -3.98 0.65 -18.03
N GLN A 505 -3.75 0.82 -16.73
CA GLN A 505 -4.07 -0.19 -15.72
C GLN A 505 -5.48 -0.04 -15.14
N GLU A 506 -5.92 1.19 -14.88
CA GLU A 506 -7.14 1.47 -14.09
C GLU A 506 -8.23 2.20 -14.89
N TYR A 507 -7.84 3.29 -15.58
CA TYR A 507 -8.81 4.24 -16.15
C TYR A 507 -9.25 3.92 -17.57
N SER A 508 -8.51 3.08 -18.30
CA SER A 508 -8.98 2.60 -19.59
C SER A 508 -10.03 1.50 -19.43
N ARG A 509 -10.77 1.20 -20.50
CA ARG A 509 -11.83 0.19 -20.48
C ARG A 509 -11.28 -1.22 -20.21
N LEU A 510 -10.02 -1.46 -20.55
CA LEU A 510 -9.33 -2.73 -20.41
C LEU A 510 -8.10 -2.52 -19.52
N THR A 511 -7.73 -3.51 -18.73
CA THR A 511 -6.43 -3.43 -18.05
C THR A 511 -5.36 -3.85 -19.03
N ILE A 512 -4.31 -3.04 -19.19
CA ILE A 512 -3.25 -3.28 -20.16
C ILE A 512 -1.92 -3.30 -19.43
N ILE A 513 -1.18 -4.38 -19.67
CA ILE A 513 0.17 -4.57 -19.15
C ILE A 513 1.12 -4.38 -20.33
N HIS A 514 2.00 -3.39 -20.25
CA HIS A 514 2.91 -2.99 -21.32
C HIS A 514 4.03 -4.00 -21.55
N ARG A 515 4.62 -4.54 -20.48
CA ARG A 515 5.71 -5.54 -20.45
C ARG A 515 7.06 -5.14 -21.05
N ASP A 516 7.20 -3.93 -21.57
CA ASP A 516 8.47 -3.41 -22.11
C ASP A 516 8.63 -1.92 -21.83
N LEU A 517 8.29 -1.51 -20.61
CA LEU A 517 8.45 -0.13 -20.17
C LEU A 517 9.93 0.14 -19.86
N LYS A 518 10.55 1.06 -20.61
CA LYS A 518 11.98 1.41 -20.50
C LYS A 518 12.26 2.80 -21.04
N ALA A 519 13.43 3.35 -20.76
CA ALA A 519 13.79 4.71 -21.15
C ALA A 519 13.73 4.97 -22.67
N SER A 520 14.09 3.99 -23.51
CA SER A 520 14.00 4.14 -24.97
C SER A 520 12.55 4.14 -25.50
N ASN A 521 11.59 3.67 -24.70
CA ASN A 521 10.17 3.62 -25.05
C ASN A 521 9.38 4.80 -24.48
N ILE A 522 10.04 5.73 -23.77
CA ILE A 522 9.46 7.02 -23.38
C ILE A 522 9.90 8.07 -24.40
N ILE A 523 8.97 8.54 -25.21
CA ILE A 523 9.23 9.53 -26.26
C ILE A 523 8.77 10.92 -25.81
N LEU A 524 9.57 11.94 -26.07
CA LEU A 524 9.33 13.31 -25.62
C LEU A 524 8.72 14.16 -26.74
N ASP A 525 7.62 14.86 -26.42
CA ASP A 525 6.96 15.77 -27.36
C ASP A 525 7.71 17.11 -27.48
N THR A 526 7.17 18.05 -28.27
CA THR A 526 7.74 19.41 -28.45
C THR A 526 7.99 20.16 -27.15
N HIS A 527 7.24 19.85 -26.08
CA HIS A 527 7.31 20.50 -24.78
C HIS A 527 8.09 19.66 -23.74
N MET A 528 8.84 18.64 -24.18
CA MET A 528 9.55 17.69 -23.31
C MET A 528 8.63 16.85 -22.41
N LYS A 529 7.33 16.73 -22.75
CA LYS A 529 6.41 15.88 -22.01
C LYS A 529 6.53 14.42 -22.47
N PRO A 530 6.45 13.46 -21.53
CA PRO A 530 6.65 12.05 -21.83
C PRO A 530 5.40 11.44 -22.48
N LYS A 531 5.64 10.53 -23.42
CA LYS A 531 4.66 9.62 -23.98
C LYS A 531 5.20 8.20 -24.03
N ILE A 532 4.45 7.26 -23.47
CA ILE A 532 4.78 5.83 -23.53
C ILE A 532 4.49 5.31 -24.94
N SER A 533 5.39 4.50 -25.47
CA SER A 533 5.35 3.95 -26.84
C SER A 533 5.73 2.47 -26.86
N ASP A 534 5.60 1.83 -28.03
CA ASP A 534 6.02 0.44 -28.30
C ASP A 534 5.14 -0.61 -27.57
N PHE A 535 3.88 -0.69 -27.98
CA PHE A 535 2.87 -1.58 -27.40
C PHE A 535 2.88 -3.00 -27.98
N GLY A 536 3.85 -3.37 -28.83
CA GLY A 536 3.88 -4.68 -29.49
C GLY A 536 3.87 -5.86 -28.51
N MET A 537 4.47 -5.68 -27.34
CA MET A 537 4.57 -6.70 -26.29
C MET A 537 3.41 -6.66 -25.28
N ALA A 538 2.54 -5.65 -25.38
CA ALA A 538 1.50 -5.42 -24.40
C ALA A 538 0.43 -6.51 -24.45
N ARG A 539 -0.26 -6.72 -23.32
CA ARG A 539 -1.31 -7.73 -23.16
C ARG A 539 -2.54 -7.13 -22.51
N ILE A 540 -3.71 -7.58 -22.96
CA ILE A 540 -5.02 -7.17 -22.47
C ILE A 540 -5.45 -8.13 -21.36
N PHE A 541 -5.79 -7.59 -20.21
CA PHE A 541 -6.40 -8.29 -19.08
C PHE A 541 -7.88 -7.93 -18.96
N LYS A 542 -8.71 -8.90 -18.58
CA LYS A 542 -10.07 -8.62 -18.10
C LYS A 542 -9.96 -8.09 -16.66
N LYS A 543 -10.85 -7.17 -16.27
CA LYS A 543 -10.78 -6.48 -14.96
C LYS A 543 -10.82 -7.40 -13.73
N ASP A 544 -11.26 -8.65 -13.88
CA ASP A 544 -11.34 -9.64 -12.79
C ASP A 544 -10.10 -10.55 -12.70
N GLU A 545 -9.16 -10.45 -13.65
CA GLU A 545 -7.92 -11.25 -13.68
C GLU A 545 -6.77 -10.46 -13.04
N VAL A 546 -6.11 -11.05 -12.03
CA VAL A 546 -5.05 -10.38 -11.25
C VAL A 546 -3.65 -10.67 -11.80
N GLU A 547 -3.45 -11.83 -12.42
CA GLU A 547 -2.18 -12.30 -12.99
C GLU A 547 -2.42 -13.29 -14.14
N ALA A 548 -1.45 -13.44 -15.03
CA ALA A 548 -1.45 -14.45 -16.08
C ALA A 548 -0.07 -15.10 -16.22
N ASN A 549 -0.04 -16.31 -16.77
CA ASN A 549 1.18 -17.07 -17.02
C ASN A 549 1.40 -17.22 -18.54
N THR A 550 2.66 -17.12 -18.98
CA THR A 550 3.08 -17.41 -20.34
C THR A 550 4.33 -18.29 -20.35
N SER A 551 4.37 -19.26 -21.26
CA SER A 551 5.57 -20.07 -21.53
C SER A 551 6.69 -19.28 -22.24
N ARG A 552 6.36 -18.10 -22.77
CA ARG A 552 7.30 -17.21 -23.48
C ARG A 552 7.51 -15.92 -22.70
N VAL A 553 8.67 -15.81 -22.07
CA VAL A 553 9.16 -14.56 -21.46
C VAL A 553 9.62 -13.63 -22.56
N ALA A 554 9.13 -12.38 -22.55
CA ALA A 554 9.54 -11.37 -23.51
C ALA A 554 9.47 -9.98 -22.85
N GLY A 555 10.53 -9.19 -23.05
CA GLY A 555 10.73 -7.83 -22.55
C GLY A 555 12.23 -7.49 -22.63
N THR A 556 12.63 -6.31 -22.15
CA THR A 556 14.05 -5.92 -22.11
C THR A 556 14.75 -6.38 -20.83
N VAL A 557 15.86 -7.09 -20.99
CA VAL A 557 16.71 -7.56 -19.86
C VAL A 557 17.07 -6.40 -18.93
N GLY A 558 16.92 -6.62 -17.63
CA GLY A 558 17.12 -5.61 -16.59
C GLY A 558 15.87 -4.80 -16.21
N TYR A 559 14.80 -4.85 -17.02
CA TYR A 559 13.47 -4.31 -16.66
C TYR A 559 12.44 -5.41 -16.41
N ILE A 560 12.79 -6.66 -16.69
CA ILE A 560 11.95 -7.84 -16.46
C ILE A 560 12.02 -8.19 -14.97
N PRO A 561 10.87 -8.32 -14.27
CA PRO A 561 10.85 -8.73 -12.88
C PRO A 561 11.18 -10.22 -12.71
N PRO A 562 11.73 -10.64 -11.55
CA PRO A 562 12.20 -12.01 -11.34
C PRO A 562 11.07 -13.05 -11.45
N GLU A 563 9.89 -12.79 -10.91
CA GLU A 563 8.73 -13.68 -11.03
C GLU A 563 8.31 -13.92 -12.48
N TYR A 564 8.51 -12.92 -13.34
CA TYR A 564 8.22 -13.06 -14.76
C TYR A 564 9.32 -13.82 -15.50
N ALA A 565 10.59 -13.54 -15.19
CA ALA A 565 11.73 -14.22 -15.77
C ALA A 565 11.77 -15.71 -15.43
N GLU A 566 11.47 -16.06 -14.19
CA GLU A 566 11.60 -17.42 -13.66
C GLU A 566 10.35 -18.28 -13.90
N GLN A 567 9.16 -17.70 -13.74
CA GLN A 567 7.91 -18.45 -13.69
C GLN A 567 6.95 -18.12 -14.83
N GLY A 568 7.29 -17.14 -15.68
CA GLY A 568 6.41 -16.68 -16.76
C GLY A 568 5.19 -15.90 -16.28
N ILE A 569 5.15 -15.50 -15.00
CA ILE A 569 4.02 -14.81 -14.38
C ILE A 569 4.14 -13.31 -14.64
N TYR A 570 3.09 -12.70 -15.22
CA TYR A 570 3.04 -11.26 -15.42
C TYR A 570 1.69 -10.68 -14.97
N SER A 571 1.73 -9.46 -14.47
CA SER A 571 0.58 -8.70 -13.96
C SER A 571 0.83 -7.21 -14.10
N THR A 572 -0.09 -6.37 -13.61
CA THR A 572 0.15 -4.92 -13.50
C THR A 572 1.40 -4.60 -12.68
N LYS A 573 1.80 -5.49 -11.75
CA LYS A 573 3.04 -5.36 -10.96
C LYS A 573 4.30 -5.45 -11.82
N SER A 574 4.25 -6.15 -12.95
CA SER A 574 5.40 -6.27 -13.84
C SER A 574 5.80 -4.93 -14.45
N ASP A 575 4.85 -4.14 -14.95
CA ASP A 575 5.13 -2.78 -15.44
C ASP A 575 5.63 -1.87 -14.33
N VAL A 576 5.18 -2.12 -13.11
CA VAL A 576 5.60 -1.31 -11.95
C VAL A 576 7.04 -1.62 -11.54
N PHE A 577 7.49 -2.87 -11.66
CA PHE A 577 8.92 -3.21 -11.58
C PHE A 577 9.73 -2.45 -12.61
N SER A 578 9.33 -2.53 -13.88
CA SER A 578 10.00 -1.85 -14.97
C SER A 578 10.03 -0.32 -14.77
N PHE A 579 8.95 0.26 -14.23
CA PHE A 579 8.90 1.68 -13.86
C PHE A 579 9.88 2.03 -12.73
N GLY A 580 10.05 1.16 -11.73
CA GLY A 580 11.04 1.35 -10.67
C GLY A 580 12.47 1.44 -11.21
N VAL A 581 12.83 0.55 -12.14
CA VAL A 581 14.12 0.59 -12.84
C VAL A 581 14.27 1.89 -13.64
N LEU A 582 13.24 2.25 -14.41
CA LEU A 582 13.21 3.48 -15.20
C LEU A 582 13.39 4.74 -14.33
N LEU A 583 12.76 4.75 -13.15
CA LEU A 583 12.86 5.86 -12.22
C LEU A 583 14.28 6.06 -11.68
N LEU A 584 14.97 4.96 -11.34
CA LEU A 584 16.37 5.01 -10.95
C LEU A 584 17.25 5.60 -12.06
N GLN A 585 16.97 5.25 -13.32
CA GLN A 585 17.68 5.82 -14.47
C GLN A 585 17.40 7.31 -14.65
N ILE A 586 16.15 7.74 -14.44
CA ILE A 586 15.78 9.15 -14.53
C ILE A 586 16.48 9.96 -13.45
N ILE A 587 16.57 9.45 -12.22
CA ILE A 587 17.18 10.16 -11.09
C ILE A 587 18.71 10.18 -11.25
N SER A 588 19.33 9.02 -11.46
CA SER A 588 20.79 8.88 -11.50
C SER A 588 21.43 9.26 -12.84
N GLY A 589 20.68 9.22 -13.94
CA GLY A 589 21.24 9.29 -15.29
C GLY A 589 22.12 8.10 -15.69
N LYS A 590 22.12 7.02 -14.90
CA LYS A 590 22.94 5.82 -15.13
C LYS A 590 22.22 4.77 -15.97
N LYS A 591 22.99 4.04 -16.79
CA LYS A 591 22.49 2.93 -17.60
C LYS A 591 22.32 1.67 -16.77
N ASN A 592 21.26 0.92 -17.01
CA ASN A 592 21.04 -0.39 -16.36
C ASN A 592 21.97 -1.48 -16.92
N THR A 593 22.47 -1.33 -18.14
CA THR A 593 23.36 -2.30 -18.80
C THR A 593 24.84 -2.12 -18.44
N CYS A 594 25.18 -1.11 -17.63
CA CYS A 594 26.55 -0.85 -17.18
C CYS A 594 26.69 -1.29 -15.73
N LEU A 595 27.90 -1.71 -15.38
CA LEU A 595 28.28 -1.92 -14.00
C LEU A 595 28.73 -0.57 -13.40
N HIS A 596 28.52 -0.42 -12.10
CA HIS A 596 28.76 0.80 -11.33
C HIS A 596 29.45 0.44 -10.02
N GLY A 597 29.86 1.46 -9.27
CA GLY A 597 30.60 1.30 -8.01
C GLY A 597 32.09 1.57 -8.17
N PRO A 598 32.84 1.68 -7.06
CA PRO A 598 34.29 1.87 -7.09
C PRO A 598 35.02 0.75 -7.86
N ASP A 599 34.47 -0.47 -7.77
CA ASP A 599 35.03 -1.68 -8.41
C ASP A 599 34.35 -2.05 -9.74
N GLU A 600 33.43 -1.20 -10.24
CA GLU A 600 32.66 -1.41 -11.49
C GLU A 600 32.05 -2.81 -11.63
N ASN A 601 31.50 -3.35 -10.55
CA ASN A 601 30.97 -4.72 -10.49
C ASN A 601 29.48 -4.82 -10.14
N LEU A 602 28.80 -3.70 -9.87
CA LEU A 602 27.41 -3.69 -9.44
C LEU A 602 26.47 -3.28 -10.58
N ASN A 603 25.41 -4.04 -10.84
CA ASN A 603 24.35 -3.57 -11.73
C ASN A 603 23.63 -2.34 -11.13
N LEU A 604 22.79 -1.64 -11.90
CA LEU A 604 22.17 -0.39 -11.44
C LEU A 604 21.35 -0.56 -10.14
N LEU A 605 20.68 -1.69 -9.96
CA LEU A 605 19.90 -1.98 -8.76
C LEU A 605 20.82 -2.23 -7.56
N GLU A 606 21.89 -3.00 -7.74
CA GLU A 606 22.91 -3.28 -6.73
C GLU A 606 23.68 -2.02 -6.33
N TYR A 607 24.00 -1.16 -7.30
CA TYR A 607 24.69 0.10 -7.05
C TYR A 607 23.80 1.13 -6.33
N ALA A 608 22.53 1.22 -6.73
CA ALA A 608 21.53 2.00 -5.99
C ALA A 608 21.45 1.50 -4.54
N PHE A 609 21.43 0.17 -4.37
CA PHE A 609 21.37 -0.45 -3.06
C PHE A 609 22.59 -0.10 -2.19
N GLU A 610 23.82 -0.23 -2.70
CA GLU A 610 25.03 0.07 -1.93
C GLU A 610 25.15 1.57 -1.59
N THR A 611 24.82 2.47 -2.52
CA THR A 611 24.91 3.92 -2.27
C THR A 611 23.85 4.43 -1.29
N CYS A 612 22.62 3.91 -1.36
CA CYS A 612 21.56 4.33 -0.44
C CYS A 612 21.74 3.74 0.98
N LYS A 613 22.56 2.70 1.16
CA LYS A 613 22.94 2.12 2.47
C LYS A 613 23.79 3.08 3.31
N ASP A 614 24.63 3.87 2.66
CA ASP A 614 25.55 4.82 3.31
C ASP A 614 24.92 6.22 3.50
N GLY A 615 23.61 6.36 3.20
CA GLY A 615 22.87 7.62 3.32
C GLY A 615 23.03 8.57 2.14
N THR A 616 23.82 8.20 1.13
CA THR A 616 24.17 9.02 -0.05
C THR A 616 23.54 8.44 -1.32
N CYS A 617 22.22 8.42 -1.35
CA CYS A 617 21.45 7.81 -2.44
C CYS A 617 21.65 8.59 -3.75
N PHE A 618 22.61 8.16 -4.56
CA PHE A 618 23.05 8.77 -5.82
C PHE A 618 23.67 10.19 -5.72
N GLU A 619 24.39 10.49 -4.64
CA GLU A 619 25.25 11.71 -4.60
C GLU A 619 26.37 11.69 -5.65
#